data_AF-A0A8J8NPC7-F1
#
_entry.id   AF-A0A8J8NPC7-F1
#
_cell.length_a   1.000
_cell.length_b   1.000
_cell.length_c   1.000
_cell.angle_alpha   90.00
_cell.angle_beta   90.00
_cell.angle_gamma   90.00
#
_symmetry.space_group_name_H-M   'P 1'
#
loop_
_entity.id
_entity.type
_entity.pdbx_description
1 polymer ?
#
loop_
_entity_poly.entity_id
_entity_poly.type
_entity_poly.pdbx_seq_one_letter_code
_entity_poly.pdbx_strand_id
1 'polypeptide(L)'
;MLNVSLQYSAFKGEGHSTSSPKIPPSCWIHKTHYPYVIPYQKQLQGNQVLVCVRNPFDVFPSQFLKFCTMTHNLDINEDFTQFPEWKLHLSQEVGIWKRWHYYWIRMAQERRVPIKFVRFEDVREGKDEVLLKIMEYCLRGQISKESVIGRRIASGKERDGKVAYKPKKKRDNLTYYTEDQKLKIMTELRDLLRFFGYSQEKGKSSQPYFNIFNAECEEYWRDKALPEFKTNTFWSSDSINMLKEKQIHRYFDLPMKVTIKDPHKMPEPRD
;
A
#
# COMPACT_ATOMS: atom_id res chain seq x y z
N MET A 1 -9.60 -10.37 8.01
CA MET A 1 -10.93 -10.47 7.40
C MET A 1 -11.36 -9.10 6.90
N LEU A 2 -11.70 -8.95 5.61
CA LEU A 2 -12.35 -7.74 5.12
C LEU A 2 -13.72 -7.62 5.82
N ASN A 3 -14.08 -6.44 6.31
CA ASN A 3 -15.32 -6.24 7.06
C ASN A 3 -16.53 -6.59 6.17
N VAL A 4 -17.36 -7.55 6.60
CA VAL A 4 -18.57 -7.98 5.89
C VAL A 4 -19.50 -6.80 5.57
N SER A 5 -19.55 -5.79 6.44
CA SER A 5 -20.29 -4.56 6.21
C SER A 5 -19.83 -3.79 4.97
N LEU A 6 -18.52 -3.77 4.68
CA LEU A 6 -17.99 -3.14 3.46
C LEU A 6 -18.46 -3.90 2.22
N GLN A 7 -18.53 -5.23 2.29
CA GLN A 7 -19.01 -6.05 1.17
C GLN A 7 -20.50 -5.84 0.86
N TYR A 8 -21.32 -5.55 1.87
CA TYR A 8 -22.72 -5.13 1.70
C TYR A 8 -22.84 -3.70 1.18
N SER A 9 -21.90 -2.81 1.51
CA SER A 9 -21.82 -1.44 0.96
C SER A 9 -21.16 -1.37 -0.42
N ALA A 10 -21.27 -2.43 -1.22
CA ALA A 10 -20.72 -2.50 -2.58
C ALA A 10 -19.19 -2.28 -2.68
N PHE A 11 -18.43 -2.60 -1.63
CA PHE A 11 -16.96 -2.64 -1.65
C PHE A 11 -16.47 -4.08 -1.77
N LYS A 12 -15.83 -4.43 -2.88
CA LYS A 12 -15.29 -5.79 -3.06
C LYS A 12 -13.76 -5.79 -2.93
N GLY A 13 -13.28 -6.76 -2.16
CA GLY A 13 -11.85 -7.04 -2.02
C GLY A 13 -11.29 -7.81 -3.22
N GLU A 14 -9.98 -8.01 -3.18
CA GLU A 14 -9.24 -8.78 -4.19
C GLU A 14 -9.77 -10.21 -4.33
N GLY A 15 -9.83 -10.72 -5.56
CA GLY A 15 -10.36 -12.06 -5.88
C GLY A 15 -11.89 -12.14 -6.05
N HIS A 16 -12.64 -11.11 -5.66
CA HIS A 16 -14.10 -11.04 -5.85
C HIS A 16 -14.51 -10.17 -7.05
N SER A 17 -13.58 -9.92 -7.98
CA SER A 17 -13.84 -9.11 -9.17
C SER A 17 -14.70 -9.86 -10.18
N THR A 18 -15.88 -9.30 -10.40
CA THR A 18 -16.96 -9.79 -11.25
C THR A 18 -16.63 -9.64 -12.72
N SER A 19 -15.75 -10.49 -13.24
CA SER A 19 -15.70 -10.80 -14.69
C SER A 19 -16.60 -11.99 -15.03
N SER A 20 -17.37 -12.48 -14.06
CA SER A 20 -18.40 -13.48 -14.30
C SER A 20 -19.67 -12.75 -14.74
N PRO A 21 -20.26 -13.08 -15.90
CA PRO A 21 -21.49 -12.44 -16.41
C PRO A 21 -22.73 -12.68 -15.53
N LYS A 22 -22.58 -13.37 -14.39
CA LYS A 22 -23.67 -13.75 -13.47
C LYS A 22 -23.66 -13.03 -12.11
N ILE A 23 -22.79 -12.04 -11.89
CA ILE A 23 -22.80 -11.24 -10.64
C ILE A 23 -23.21 -9.80 -10.98
N PRO A 24 -24.14 -9.17 -10.23
CA PRO A 24 -24.71 -7.87 -10.62
C PRO A 24 -23.64 -6.77 -10.75
N PRO A 25 -23.86 -5.77 -11.63
CA PRO A 25 -22.92 -4.69 -11.98
C PRO A 25 -22.69 -3.64 -10.87
N SER A 26 -22.95 -3.94 -9.60
CA SER A 26 -23.21 -2.93 -8.57
C SER A 26 -22.04 -2.62 -7.64
N CYS A 27 -20.80 -3.01 -7.94
CA CYS A 27 -19.65 -2.64 -7.12
C CYS A 27 -19.08 -1.29 -7.56
N TRP A 28 -19.21 -0.28 -6.70
CA TRP A 28 -18.73 1.09 -6.99
C TRP A 28 -17.22 1.22 -6.76
N ILE A 29 -16.63 0.40 -5.88
CA ILE A 29 -15.22 0.49 -5.51
C ILE A 29 -14.59 -0.92 -5.41
N HIS A 30 -13.58 -1.16 -6.23
CA HIS A 30 -12.76 -2.37 -6.20
C HIS A 30 -11.40 -2.10 -5.57
N LYS A 31 -11.08 -2.83 -4.51
CA LYS A 31 -9.75 -2.79 -3.90
C LYS A 31 -8.88 -3.93 -4.45
N THR A 32 -7.69 -3.60 -4.91
CA THR A 32 -6.74 -4.55 -5.48
C THR A 32 -5.30 -4.15 -5.19
N HIS A 33 -4.37 -5.11 -5.26
CA HIS A 33 -2.94 -4.82 -5.35
C HIS A 33 -2.40 -5.04 -6.77
N TYR A 34 -3.26 -5.22 -7.78
CA TYR A 34 -2.84 -5.34 -9.18
C TYR A 34 -1.84 -4.21 -9.56
N PRO A 35 -0.78 -4.50 -10.33
CA PRO A 35 -0.47 -5.77 -10.98
C PRO A 35 0.36 -6.74 -10.11
N TYR A 36 0.32 -6.68 -8.78
CA TYR A 36 0.92 -7.72 -7.93
C TYR A 36 0.15 -9.02 -8.11
N VAL A 37 0.49 -9.76 -9.18
CA VAL A 37 -0.29 -10.89 -9.71
C VAL A 37 -0.18 -12.07 -8.75
N ILE A 38 -1.31 -12.45 -8.17
CA ILE A 38 -1.52 -13.84 -7.74
C ILE A 38 -1.82 -14.64 -9.02
N PRO A 39 -1.30 -15.87 -9.19
CA PRO A 39 -1.65 -16.71 -10.33
C PRO A 39 -3.17 -16.70 -10.59
N TYR A 40 -3.56 -16.58 -11.86
CA TYR A 40 -4.96 -16.54 -12.32
C TYR A 40 -5.77 -15.29 -11.94
N GLN A 41 -5.13 -14.24 -11.40
CA GLN A 41 -5.81 -12.96 -11.19
C GLN A 41 -6.21 -12.34 -12.54
N LYS A 42 -7.51 -12.18 -12.75
CA LYS A 42 -8.05 -11.57 -13.96
C LYS A 42 -7.75 -10.08 -14.00
N GLN A 43 -7.60 -9.56 -15.21
CA GLN A 43 -7.48 -8.12 -15.44
C GLN A 43 -8.74 -7.41 -14.96
N LEU A 44 -8.54 -6.33 -14.22
CA LEU A 44 -9.63 -5.50 -13.71
C LEU A 44 -9.93 -4.39 -14.69
N GLN A 45 -11.22 -4.12 -14.90
CA GLN A 45 -11.70 -2.97 -15.65
C GLN A 45 -12.26 -1.96 -14.66
N GLY A 46 -11.98 -0.68 -14.88
CA GLY A 46 -12.46 0.42 -14.04
C GLY A 46 -12.39 1.74 -14.80
N ASN A 47 -13.27 2.66 -14.41
CA ASN A 47 -13.39 3.98 -15.07
C ASN A 47 -12.41 5.01 -14.52
N GLN A 48 -11.87 4.76 -13.32
CA GLN A 48 -10.91 5.61 -12.59
C GLN A 48 -10.07 4.73 -11.67
N VAL A 49 -8.84 5.13 -11.40
CA VAL A 49 -7.94 4.43 -10.49
C VAL A 49 -7.44 5.38 -9.42
N LEU A 50 -7.62 5.00 -8.16
CA LEU A 50 -6.99 5.64 -7.02
C LEU A 50 -5.81 4.78 -6.56
N VAL A 51 -4.61 5.31 -6.66
CA VAL A 51 -3.36 4.65 -6.23
C VAL A 51 -2.93 5.26 -4.90
N CYS A 52 -3.09 4.49 -3.83
CA CYS A 52 -2.58 4.87 -2.52
C CYS A 52 -1.12 4.41 -2.38
N VAL A 53 -0.21 5.36 -2.23
CA VAL A 53 1.23 5.14 -2.10
C VAL A 53 1.66 5.40 -0.66
N ARG A 54 2.69 4.71 -0.18
CA ARG A 54 3.25 4.91 1.15
C ARG A 54 4.76 4.88 1.06
N ASN A 55 5.45 5.59 1.95
CA ASN A 55 6.91 5.62 1.98
C ASN A 55 7.48 4.19 2.04
N PRO A 56 8.40 3.80 1.12
CA PRO A 56 8.93 2.43 1.10
C PRO A 56 9.60 2.01 2.41
N PHE A 57 10.22 2.94 3.15
CA PHE A 57 10.79 2.66 4.47
C PHE A 57 9.75 2.19 5.50
N ASP A 58 8.50 2.61 5.32
CA ASP A 58 7.36 2.19 6.14
C ASP A 58 6.68 0.92 5.60
N VAL A 59 6.70 0.71 4.29
CA VAL A 59 6.01 -0.40 3.62
C VAL A 59 6.73 -1.71 3.84
N PHE A 60 8.04 -1.77 3.61
CA PHE A 60 8.78 -3.04 3.64
C PHE A 60 8.75 -3.75 4.99
N PRO A 61 8.94 -3.09 6.15
CA PRO A 61 8.86 -3.74 7.45
C PRO A 61 7.41 -4.13 7.75
N SER A 62 6.46 -3.26 7.41
CA SER A 62 5.03 -3.55 7.59
C SER A 62 4.58 -4.77 6.80
N GLN A 63 5.13 -4.97 5.61
CA GLN A 63 4.82 -6.11 4.74
C GLN A 63 5.52 -7.38 5.20
N PHE A 64 6.78 -7.30 5.61
CA PHE A 64 7.51 -8.42 6.20
C PHE A 64 6.78 -8.98 7.42
N LEU A 65 6.45 -8.10 8.37
CA LEU A 65 5.72 -8.46 9.59
C LEU A 65 4.32 -9.02 9.28
N LYS A 66 3.67 -8.52 8.23
CA LYS A 66 2.40 -9.08 7.75
C LYS A 66 2.58 -10.50 7.22
N PHE A 67 3.67 -10.80 6.50
CA PHE A 67 3.96 -12.15 6.03
C PHE A 67 4.29 -13.09 7.19
N CYS A 68 5.06 -12.64 8.19
CA CYS A 68 5.38 -13.46 9.36
C CYS A 68 4.15 -13.77 10.23
N THR A 69 3.26 -12.81 10.43
CA THR A 69 2.13 -12.95 11.36
C THR A 69 0.80 -13.30 10.67
N MET A 70 0.76 -13.23 9.34
CA MET A 70 -0.46 -13.32 8.52
C MET A 70 -1.56 -12.32 8.93
N THR A 71 -1.19 -11.24 9.63
CA THR A 71 -2.11 -10.20 10.07
C THR A 71 -1.46 -8.81 10.04
N HIS A 72 -2.29 -7.79 10.10
CA HIS A 72 -1.87 -6.39 10.02
C HIS A 72 -1.66 -5.73 11.39
N ASN A 73 -2.12 -6.37 12.47
CA ASN A 73 -2.12 -5.80 13.82
C ASN A 73 -1.11 -6.44 14.79
N LEU A 74 -0.58 -7.62 14.47
CA LEU A 74 0.37 -8.33 15.34
C LEU A 74 1.81 -8.09 14.92
N ASP A 75 2.71 -8.30 15.87
CA ASP A 75 4.14 -8.16 15.69
C ASP A 75 4.87 -9.41 16.17
N ILE A 76 6.15 -9.51 15.83
CA ILE A 76 7.05 -10.52 16.38
C ILE A 76 7.93 -9.86 17.46
N ASN A 77 8.28 -10.62 18.49
CA ASN A 77 9.06 -10.10 19.63
C ASN A 77 10.54 -9.95 19.30
N GLU A 78 11.02 -10.73 18.35
CA GLU A 78 12.41 -10.84 17.94
C GLU A 78 12.80 -9.67 17.02
N ASP A 79 14.08 -9.32 17.06
CA ASP A 79 14.65 -8.41 16.07
C ASP A 79 14.75 -9.11 14.71
N PHE A 80 13.69 -8.97 13.94
CA PHE A 80 13.58 -9.58 12.62
C PHE A 80 14.60 -9.07 11.61
N THR A 81 15.29 -7.97 11.90
CA THR A 81 16.31 -7.42 11.00
C THR A 81 17.55 -8.32 10.93
N GLN A 82 17.74 -9.20 11.91
CA GLN A 82 18.81 -10.20 11.96
C GLN A 82 18.51 -11.42 11.09
N PHE A 83 17.26 -11.61 10.66
CA PHE A 83 16.87 -12.79 9.88
C PHE A 83 17.39 -12.69 8.44
N PRO A 84 17.95 -13.78 7.86
CA PRO A 84 18.40 -13.78 6.47
C PRO A 84 17.26 -13.45 5.49
N GLU A 85 16.03 -13.82 5.83
CA GLU A 85 14.83 -13.54 5.06
C GLU A 85 14.49 -12.04 5.01
N TRP A 86 14.87 -11.25 6.01
CA TRP A 86 14.70 -9.78 5.94
C TRP A 86 15.53 -9.20 4.80
N LYS A 87 16.79 -9.64 4.64
CA LYS A 87 17.66 -9.19 3.55
C LYS A 87 17.10 -9.61 2.20
N LEU A 88 16.61 -10.86 2.08
CA LEU A 88 15.98 -11.36 0.87
C LEU A 88 14.71 -10.56 0.52
N HIS A 89 13.80 -10.40 1.48
CA HIS A 89 12.56 -9.64 1.35
C HIS A 89 12.82 -8.22 0.86
N LEU A 90 13.74 -7.50 1.51
CA LEU A 90 14.08 -6.12 1.16
C LEU A 90 14.62 -6.02 -0.28
N SER A 91 15.48 -6.96 -0.68
CA SER A 91 16.02 -6.99 -2.05
C SER A 91 14.92 -7.22 -3.11
N GLN A 92 13.93 -8.07 -2.82
CA GLN A 92 12.82 -8.37 -3.72
C GLN A 92 11.80 -7.22 -3.76
N GLU A 93 11.42 -6.70 -2.60
CA GLU A 93 10.40 -5.67 -2.48
C GLU A 93 10.83 -4.34 -3.09
N VAL A 94 12.12 -3.98 -3.08
CA VAL A 94 12.60 -2.81 -3.83
C VAL A 94 12.30 -2.95 -5.32
N GLY A 95 12.59 -4.11 -5.92
CA GLY A 95 12.32 -4.37 -7.33
C GLY A 95 10.82 -4.42 -7.66
N ILE A 96 10.05 -5.08 -6.79
CA ILE A 96 8.58 -5.18 -6.91
C ILE A 96 7.96 -3.79 -6.83
N TRP A 97 8.29 -3.02 -5.80
CA TRP A 97 7.75 -1.68 -5.57
C TRP A 97 8.08 -0.77 -6.74
N LYS A 98 9.31 -0.83 -7.27
CA LYS A 98 9.73 -0.10 -8.48
C LYS A 98 8.86 -0.45 -9.70
N ARG A 99 8.76 -1.74 -10.03
CA ARG A 99 7.97 -2.21 -11.20
C ARG A 99 6.48 -1.89 -11.06
N TRP A 100 5.93 -2.04 -9.86
CA TRP A 100 4.52 -1.79 -9.59
C TRP A 100 4.15 -0.32 -9.78
N HIS A 101 4.96 0.61 -9.27
CA HIS A 101 4.69 2.03 -9.42
C HIS A 101 4.96 2.50 -10.86
N TYR A 102 6.02 2.01 -11.52
CA TYR A 102 6.24 2.31 -12.94
C TYR A 102 5.10 1.85 -13.83
N TYR A 103 4.48 0.70 -13.54
CA TYR A 103 3.28 0.28 -14.26
C TYR A 103 2.17 1.33 -14.18
N TRP A 104 1.83 1.79 -12.98
CA TRP A 104 0.74 2.76 -12.82
C TRP A 104 1.07 4.15 -13.37
N ILE A 105 2.34 4.59 -13.28
CA ILE A 105 2.78 5.84 -13.91
C ILE A 105 2.67 5.72 -15.43
N ARG A 106 3.08 4.59 -16.02
CA ARG A 106 2.94 4.32 -17.45
C ARG A 106 1.48 4.34 -17.90
N MET A 107 0.60 3.69 -17.14
CA MET A 107 -0.84 3.69 -17.44
C MET A 107 -1.45 5.10 -17.41
N ALA A 108 -0.93 5.98 -16.53
CA ALA A 108 -1.31 7.39 -16.50
C ALA A 108 -0.78 8.16 -17.72
N GLN A 109 0.50 7.97 -18.10
CA GLN A 109 1.13 8.58 -19.28
C GLN A 109 0.40 8.20 -20.58
N GLU A 110 0.08 6.91 -20.75
CA GLU A 110 -0.62 6.37 -21.91
C GLU A 110 -2.12 6.74 -21.93
N ARG A 111 -2.60 7.49 -20.92
CA ARG A 111 -3.99 7.99 -20.77
C ARG A 111 -5.08 6.93 -20.91
N ARG A 112 -4.78 5.68 -20.58
CA ARG A 112 -5.73 4.56 -20.75
C ARG A 112 -6.92 4.67 -19.80
N VAL A 113 -6.68 5.13 -18.57
CA VAL A 113 -7.70 5.37 -17.53
C VAL A 113 -7.24 6.56 -16.68
N PRO A 114 -8.12 7.47 -16.23
CA PRO A 114 -7.74 8.49 -15.26
C PRO A 114 -7.16 7.86 -13.98
N ILE A 115 -6.01 8.35 -13.52
CA ILE A 115 -5.33 7.86 -12.31
C ILE A 115 -5.04 9.01 -11.34
N LYS A 116 -5.32 8.78 -10.06
CA LYS A 116 -4.98 9.69 -8.96
C LYS A 116 -4.04 8.99 -7.98
N PHE A 117 -2.85 9.55 -7.78
CA PHE A 117 -1.96 9.14 -6.72
C PHE A 117 -2.26 9.92 -5.44
N VAL A 118 -2.29 9.22 -4.30
CA VAL A 118 -2.46 9.82 -2.96
C VAL A 118 -1.51 9.14 -1.98
N ARG A 119 -0.85 9.91 -1.12
CA ARG A 119 0.05 9.34 -0.10
C ARG A 119 -0.73 8.95 1.15
N PHE A 120 -0.37 7.83 1.74
CA PHE A 120 -0.91 7.36 3.00
C PHE A 120 -0.68 8.38 4.13
N GLU A 121 0.49 9.02 4.13
CA GLU A 121 0.86 10.04 5.10
C GLU A 121 -0.07 11.25 5.03
N ASP A 122 -0.41 11.70 3.82
CA ASP A 122 -1.36 12.80 3.60
C ASP A 122 -2.73 12.43 4.16
N VAL A 123 -3.25 11.24 3.81
CA VAL A 123 -4.54 10.74 4.35
C VAL A 123 -4.51 10.68 5.87
N ARG A 124 -3.37 10.34 6.47
CA ARG A 124 -3.24 10.24 7.93
C ARG A 124 -3.21 11.61 8.61
N GLU A 125 -2.56 12.60 8.01
CA GLU A 125 -2.29 13.91 8.61
C GLU A 125 -3.37 14.94 8.28
N GLY A 126 -3.79 15.03 7.02
CA GLY A 126 -4.81 15.97 6.52
C GLY A 126 -6.19 15.34 6.31
N LYS A 127 -6.54 14.31 7.10
CA LYS A 127 -7.67 13.37 6.91
C LYS A 127 -8.86 13.95 6.14
N ASP A 128 -9.48 15.01 6.63
CA ASP A 128 -10.76 15.47 6.07
C ASP A 128 -10.60 16.06 4.68
N GLU A 129 -9.60 16.91 4.49
CA GLU A 129 -9.36 17.59 3.21
C GLU A 129 -8.88 16.59 2.14
N VAL A 130 -8.05 15.61 2.53
CA VAL A 130 -7.62 14.54 1.62
C VAL A 130 -8.81 13.71 1.20
N LEU A 131 -9.61 13.30 2.18
CA LEU A 131 -10.73 12.39 1.93
C LEU A 131 -11.78 13.10 1.08
N LEU A 132 -12.02 14.40 1.29
CA LEU A 132 -12.86 15.21 0.41
C LEU A 132 -12.31 15.20 -1.02
N LYS A 133 -11.03 15.55 -1.23
CA LYS A 133 -10.41 15.54 -2.57
C LYS A 133 -10.42 14.16 -3.23
N ILE A 134 -10.28 13.09 -2.46
CA ILE A 134 -10.43 11.70 -2.96
C ILE A 134 -11.86 11.49 -3.44
N MET A 135 -12.86 11.85 -2.64
CA MET A 135 -14.27 11.67 -2.99
C MET A 135 -14.66 12.53 -4.19
N GLU A 136 -14.15 13.77 -4.29
CA GLU A 136 -14.35 14.64 -5.44
C GLU A 136 -13.80 14.02 -6.73
N TYR A 137 -12.61 13.43 -6.64
CA TYR A 137 -12.03 12.68 -7.75
C TYR A 137 -12.91 11.48 -8.12
N CYS A 138 -13.31 10.66 -7.14
CA CYS A 138 -14.12 9.46 -7.37
C CYS A 138 -15.50 9.77 -7.96
N LEU A 139 -16.12 10.88 -7.56
CA LEU A 139 -17.45 11.29 -8.03
C LEU A 139 -17.41 12.27 -9.20
N ARG A 140 -16.21 12.70 -9.63
CA ARG A 140 -16.00 13.69 -10.70
C ARG A 140 -16.77 14.99 -10.48
N GLY A 141 -16.83 15.45 -9.24
CA GLY A 141 -17.59 16.64 -8.86
C GLY A 141 -17.08 17.24 -7.56
N GLN A 142 -17.35 18.54 -7.37
CA GLN A 142 -17.00 19.22 -6.13
C GLN A 142 -17.89 18.76 -4.98
N ILE A 143 -17.33 18.65 -3.78
CA ILE A 143 -18.04 18.18 -2.59
C ILE A 143 -17.83 19.21 -1.48
N SER A 144 -18.92 19.86 -1.06
CA SER A 144 -18.86 20.77 0.07
C SER A 144 -18.77 19.99 1.40
N LYS A 145 -18.20 20.62 2.43
CA LYS A 145 -18.07 20.05 3.79
C LYS A 145 -19.44 19.79 4.43
N GLU A 146 -20.45 20.54 4.03
CA GLU A 146 -21.83 20.46 4.47
C GLU A 146 -22.63 19.37 3.74
N SER A 147 -22.05 18.70 2.74
CA SER A 147 -22.70 17.56 2.07
C SER A 147 -22.82 16.35 3.01
N VAL A 148 -23.62 15.36 2.62
CA VAL A 148 -23.68 14.07 3.33
C VAL A 148 -22.29 13.45 3.44
N ILE A 149 -21.47 13.54 2.38
CA ILE A 149 -20.12 12.98 2.34
C ILE A 149 -19.19 13.74 3.28
N GLY A 150 -19.21 15.08 3.25
CA GLY A 150 -18.40 15.92 4.13
C GLY A 150 -18.71 15.67 5.61
N ARG A 151 -19.99 15.60 5.98
CA ARG A 151 -20.41 15.22 7.34
C ARG A 151 -19.99 13.80 7.71
N ARG A 152 -20.05 12.83 6.80
CA ARG A 152 -19.62 11.45 7.06
C ARG A 152 -18.11 11.37 7.32
N ILE A 153 -17.31 12.09 6.54
CA ILE A 153 -15.85 12.20 6.73
C ILE A 153 -15.57 12.78 8.12
N ALA A 154 -16.21 13.89 8.49
CA ALA A 154 -16.06 14.51 9.81
C ALA A 154 -16.45 13.54 10.95
N SER A 155 -17.60 12.86 10.83
CA SER A 155 -18.08 11.89 11.84
C SER A 155 -17.21 10.64 11.98
N GLY A 156 -16.38 10.33 10.98
CA GLY A 156 -15.43 9.23 11.04
C GLY A 156 -14.37 9.39 12.13
N LYS A 157 -14.17 10.63 12.61
CA LYS A 157 -13.25 10.96 13.72
C LYS A 157 -13.78 10.53 15.09
N GLU A 158 -15.10 10.51 15.27
CA GLU A 158 -15.73 10.31 16.58
C GLU A 158 -15.96 8.84 16.93
N ARG A 159 -15.72 7.92 15.98
CA ARG A 159 -15.85 6.48 16.20
C ARG A 159 -14.58 5.92 16.86
N ASP A 160 -14.40 6.22 18.14
CA ASP A 160 -13.48 5.50 19.04
C ASP A 160 -14.02 4.11 19.47
N GLY A 161 -15.21 3.73 19.01
CA GLY A 161 -15.83 2.43 19.29
C GLY A 161 -15.21 1.29 18.48
N LYS A 162 -14.93 0.17 19.16
CA LYS A 162 -14.58 -1.19 18.63
C LYS A 162 -14.32 -1.23 17.12
N VAL A 163 -13.23 -0.61 16.70
CA VAL A 163 -12.85 -0.55 15.29
C VAL A 163 -12.40 -1.96 14.88
N ALA A 164 -12.95 -2.49 13.79
CA ALA A 164 -12.58 -3.82 13.26
C ALA A 164 -11.08 -3.91 12.87
N TYR A 165 -10.41 -2.76 12.75
CA TYR A 165 -9.00 -2.65 12.43
C TYR A 165 -8.36 -1.56 13.29
N LYS A 166 -7.36 -1.94 14.10
CA LYS A 166 -6.49 -1.02 14.84
C LYS A 166 -5.13 -0.93 14.14
N PRO A 167 -4.77 0.22 13.55
CA PRO A 167 -3.43 0.40 12.96
C PRO A 167 -2.34 0.25 14.04
N LYS A 168 -1.18 -0.30 13.65
CA LYS A 168 0.02 -0.28 14.52
C LYS A 168 0.41 1.17 14.86
N LYS A 169 0.90 1.40 16.07
CA LYS A 169 1.44 2.72 16.49
C LYS A 169 2.59 3.15 15.56
N LYS A 170 2.75 4.47 15.36
CA LYS A 170 3.86 5.05 14.60
C LYS A 170 5.19 4.57 15.21
N ARG A 171 6.07 4.05 14.38
CA ARG A 171 7.44 3.63 14.74
C ARG A 171 8.43 4.40 13.90
N ASP A 172 9.62 4.58 14.44
CA ASP A 172 10.76 5.01 13.66
C ASP A 172 11.30 3.81 12.87
N ASN A 173 10.68 3.53 11.73
CA ASN A 173 11.02 2.38 10.91
C ASN A 173 12.41 2.48 10.28
N LEU A 174 13.04 3.67 10.25
CA LEU A 174 14.40 3.85 9.71
C LEU A 174 15.44 3.08 10.52
N THR A 175 15.16 2.77 11.77
CA THR A 175 16.01 1.95 12.65
C THR A 175 16.12 0.49 12.20
N TYR A 176 15.20 0.00 11.35
CA TYR A 176 15.24 -1.39 10.85
C TYR A 176 16.21 -1.62 9.68
N TYR A 177 16.90 -0.56 9.24
CA TYR A 177 17.73 -0.59 8.04
C TYR A 177 19.19 -0.29 8.37
N THR A 178 20.09 -1.06 7.79
CA THR A 178 21.50 -0.67 7.71
C THR A 178 21.68 0.49 6.74
N GLU A 179 22.80 1.21 6.82
CA GLU A 179 23.10 2.32 5.90
C GLU A 179 23.16 1.84 4.44
N ASP A 180 23.74 0.66 4.18
CA ASP A 180 23.77 0.06 2.83
C ASP A 180 22.37 -0.23 2.29
N GLN A 181 21.46 -0.70 3.15
CA GLN A 181 20.07 -0.95 2.76
C GLN A 181 19.35 0.37 2.45
N LYS A 182 19.55 1.41 3.27
CA LYS A 182 19.01 2.75 2.99
C LYS A 182 19.54 3.28 1.66
N LEU A 183 20.85 3.21 1.44
CA LEU A 183 21.49 3.67 0.21
C LEU A 183 20.97 2.92 -1.03
N LYS A 184 20.78 1.60 -0.92
CA LYS A 184 20.20 0.78 -1.99
C LYS A 184 18.78 1.23 -2.32
N ILE A 185 17.92 1.39 -1.31
CA ILE A 185 16.53 1.88 -1.49
C ILE A 185 16.54 3.26 -2.15
N MET A 186 17.33 4.20 -1.62
CA MET A 186 17.40 5.57 -2.12
C MET A 186 17.93 5.63 -3.56
N THR A 187 18.90 4.79 -3.91
CA THR A 187 19.47 4.72 -5.27
C THR A 187 18.49 4.09 -6.26
N GLU A 188 17.95 2.91 -5.92
CA GLU A 188 17.09 2.15 -6.84
C GLU A 188 15.72 2.79 -7.05
N LEU A 189 15.19 3.45 -6.01
CA LEU A 189 13.87 4.08 -6.03
C LEU A 189 13.95 5.59 -6.20
N ARG A 190 15.14 6.16 -6.43
CA ARG A 190 15.40 7.62 -6.45
C ARG A 190 14.30 8.41 -7.15
N ASP A 191 13.99 8.01 -8.38
CA ASP A 191 13.05 8.76 -9.20
C ASP A 191 11.63 8.69 -8.63
N LEU A 192 11.20 7.51 -8.16
CA LEU A 192 9.89 7.33 -7.54
C LEU A 192 9.79 8.06 -6.19
N LEU A 193 10.86 8.06 -5.40
CA LEU A 193 10.93 8.85 -4.17
C LEU A 193 10.79 10.34 -4.46
N ARG A 194 11.40 10.82 -5.56
CA ARG A 194 11.20 12.19 -6.03
C ARG A 194 9.76 12.44 -6.49
N PHE A 195 9.21 11.54 -7.30
CA PHE A 195 7.86 11.64 -7.82
C PHE A 195 6.79 11.73 -6.72
N PHE A 196 6.94 10.91 -5.67
CA PHE A 196 6.01 10.91 -4.54
C PHE A 196 6.38 11.89 -3.43
N GLY A 197 7.36 12.77 -3.65
CA GLY A 197 7.76 13.80 -2.67
C GLY A 197 8.33 13.24 -1.37
N TYR A 198 9.02 12.10 -1.44
CA TYR A 198 9.76 11.48 -0.33
C TYR A 198 11.25 11.84 -0.33
N SER A 199 11.79 12.39 -1.42
CA SER A 199 13.13 12.99 -1.43
C SER A 199 13.05 14.49 -1.11
N GLN A 200 13.84 14.96 -0.14
CA GLN A 200 14.06 16.39 0.01
C GLN A 200 15.16 16.83 -0.97
N GLU A 201 14.81 17.68 -1.94
CA GLU A 201 15.82 18.46 -2.66
C GLU A 201 16.30 19.58 -1.72
N LYS A 202 17.61 19.70 -1.51
CA LYS A 202 18.19 20.80 -0.74
C LYS A 202 17.65 22.14 -1.27
N GLY A 203 16.98 22.91 -0.41
CA GLY A 203 16.50 24.26 -0.72
C GLY A 203 15.01 24.39 -1.11
N LYS A 204 14.24 23.30 -1.19
CA LYS A 204 12.78 23.37 -1.40
C LYS A 204 12.05 22.98 -0.11
N SER A 205 11.15 23.84 0.38
CA SER A 205 10.45 23.63 1.65
C SER A 205 9.62 22.34 1.62
N SER A 206 9.56 21.67 2.76
CA SER A 206 8.80 20.43 2.99
C SER A 206 7.29 20.69 3.05
N GLN A 207 6.72 21.24 1.97
CA GLN A 207 5.28 21.33 1.84
C GLN A 207 4.71 19.90 1.81
N PRO A 208 3.66 19.59 2.60
CA PRO A 208 2.92 18.35 2.43
C PRO A 208 2.38 18.35 1.00
N TYR A 209 2.77 17.36 0.18
CA TYR A 209 2.45 17.29 -1.24
C TYR A 209 0.97 16.93 -1.45
N PHE A 210 0.10 17.85 -1.08
CA PHE A 210 -1.32 17.88 -1.44
C PHE A 210 -1.53 18.43 -2.84
N ASN A 211 -0.71 18.04 -3.79
CA ASN A 211 -0.96 18.27 -5.20
C ASN A 211 -0.56 16.96 -5.88
N ILE A 212 -1.52 16.10 -6.23
CA ILE A 212 -2.01 16.10 -7.63
C ILE A 212 -0.89 16.63 -8.51
N PHE A 213 -0.02 15.74 -9.02
CA PHE A 213 0.82 16.03 -10.18
C PHE A 213 1.29 17.50 -10.22
N ASN A 214 2.31 17.87 -9.44
CA ASN A 214 2.89 19.20 -9.68
C ASN A 214 3.32 19.26 -11.16
N ALA A 215 3.10 20.39 -11.83
CA ALA A 215 3.37 20.51 -13.26
C ALA A 215 4.82 20.10 -13.61
N GLU A 216 5.75 20.34 -12.68
CA GLU A 216 7.16 19.92 -12.78
C GLU A 216 7.35 18.39 -12.82
N CYS A 217 6.63 17.62 -12.00
CA CYS A 217 6.65 16.16 -12.08
C CYS A 217 5.90 15.67 -13.31
N GLU A 218 4.78 16.30 -13.69
CA GLU A 218 4.13 15.95 -14.96
C GLU A 218 5.10 16.07 -16.12
N GLU A 219 5.81 17.19 -16.22
CA GLU A 219 6.75 17.44 -17.30
C GLU A 219 7.91 16.43 -17.29
N TYR A 220 8.57 16.25 -16.14
CA TYR A 220 9.67 15.28 -16.02
C TYR A 220 9.24 13.85 -16.36
N TRP A 221 8.05 13.44 -15.90
CA TRP A 221 7.58 12.09 -16.15
C TRP A 221 6.95 11.94 -17.54
N ARG A 222 6.36 12.97 -18.15
CA ARG A 222 5.67 12.86 -19.45
C ARG A 222 6.52 12.20 -20.52
N ASP A 223 7.78 12.59 -20.61
CA ASP A 223 8.69 12.15 -21.69
C ASP A 223 9.69 11.08 -21.23
N LYS A 224 9.60 10.66 -19.97
CA LYS A 224 10.53 9.67 -19.43
C LYS A 224 10.22 8.28 -19.94
N ALA A 225 11.15 7.71 -20.70
CA ALA A 225 11.10 6.32 -21.12
C ALA A 225 11.10 5.39 -19.89
N LEU A 226 9.99 4.67 -19.70
CA LEU A 226 9.84 3.66 -18.67
C LEU A 226 10.17 2.28 -19.22
N PRO A 227 10.74 1.36 -18.40
CA PRO A 227 11.00 0.00 -18.84
C PRO A 227 9.75 -0.69 -19.40
N GLU A 228 9.94 -1.57 -20.37
CA GLU A 228 8.85 -2.44 -20.83
C GLU A 228 8.32 -3.31 -19.70
N PHE A 229 7.00 -3.34 -19.58
CA PHE A 229 6.33 -4.12 -18.56
C PHE A 229 5.90 -5.46 -19.13
N LYS A 230 6.55 -6.54 -18.69
CA LYS A 230 6.11 -7.92 -18.98
C LYS A 230 5.17 -8.38 -17.87
N THR A 231 3.91 -8.63 -18.21
CA THR A 231 2.83 -8.99 -17.28
C THR A 231 3.05 -10.31 -16.52
N ASN A 232 4.00 -11.14 -16.96
CA ASN A 232 4.14 -12.52 -16.48
C ASN A 232 5.17 -12.72 -15.35
N THR A 233 5.86 -11.69 -14.88
CA THR A 233 7.01 -11.88 -13.96
C THR A 233 7.14 -10.77 -12.90
N PHE A 234 6.21 -10.71 -11.93
CA PHE A 234 6.56 -10.05 -10.66
C PHE A 234 7.41 -10.93 -9.77
N TRP A 235 7.16 -12.22 -9.87
CA TRP A 235 7.73 -13.28 -9.06
C TRP A 235 8.72 -14.07 -9.93
N SER A 236 9.93 -14.32 -9.43
CA SER A 236 10.83 -15.26 -10.10
C SER A 236 10.25 -16.67 -10.04
N SER A 237 10.78 -17.59 -10.85
CA SER A 237 10.50 -19.02 -10.68
C SER A 237 10.69 -19.45 -9.23
N ASP A 238 11.71 -18.93 -8.56
CA ASP A 238 12.00 -19.22 -7.15
C ASP A 238 10.93 -18.66 -6.20
N SER A 239 10.43 -17.44 -6.46
CA SER A 239 9.32 -16.86 -5.70
C SER A 239 8.00 -17.62 -5.91
N ILE A 240 7.75 -18.10 -7.14
CA ILE A 240 6.57 -18.89 -7.46
C ILE A 240 6.69 -20.30 -6.85
N ASN A 241 7.88 -20.90 -6.88
CA ASN A 241 8.15 -22.20 -6.26
C ASN A 241 8.04 -22.10 -4.73
N MET A 242 8.50 -21.00 -4.12
CA MET A 242 8.21 -20.67 -2.71
C MET A 242 6.71 -20.66 -2.41
N LEU A 243 5.88 -20.08 -3.30
CA LEU A 243 4.42 -20.02 -3.11
C LEU A 243 3.72 -21.36 -3.40
N LYS A 244 4.24 -22.16 -4.34
CA LYS A 244 3.63 -23.43 -4.79
C LYS A 244 3.99 -24.62 -3.93
N GLU A 245 5.22 -24.72 -3.44
CA GLU A 245 5.70 -25.95 -2.81
C GLU A 245 5.37 -26.06 -1.33
N LYS A 246 5.18 -24.95 -0.58
CA LYS A 246 4.80 -25.06 0.84
C LYS A 246 3.92 -23.89 1.28
N GLN A 247 2.81 -24.23 1.95
CA GLN A 247 1.94 -23.27 2.63
C GLN A 247 2.79 -22.36 3.54
N ILE A 248 2.55 -21.05 3.47
CA ILE A 248 3.30 -19.93 4.07
C ILE A 248 3.63 -20.11 5.57
N HIS A 249 2.95 -21.02 6.28
CA HIS A 249 3.18 -21.32 7.69
C HIS A 249 4.47 -22.12 8.00
N ARG A 250 5.23 -22.60 7.00
CA ARG A 250 6.41 -23.46 7.19
C ARG A 250 7.77 -22.85 6.81
N TYR A 251 7.82 -21.59 6.37
CA TYR A 251 9.00 -21.10 5.62
C TYR A 251 9.95 -20.16 6.33
N PHE A 252 9.62 -19.74 7.54
CA PHE A 252 10.63 -19.20 8.38
C PHE A 252 10.90 -20.32 9.39
N ASP A 253 12.15 -20.77 9.50
CA ASP A 253 12.66 -21.31 10.77
C ASP A 253 12.70 -20.15 11.78
N LEU A 254 11.54 -19.52 11.98
CA LEU A 254 11.27 -18.74 13.16
C LEU A 254 11.58 -19.70 14.28
N PRO A 255 12.49 -19.37 15.22
CA PRO A 255 12.72 -20.23 16.37
C PRO A 255 11.35 -20.62 16.91
N MET A 256 11.15 -21.89 17.32
CA MET A 256 9.84 -22.43 17.77
C MET A 256 9.16 -21.60 18.88
N LYS A 257 9.79 -20.51 19.34
CA LYS A 257 9.33 -19.51 20.27
C LYS A 257 9.27 -18.09 19.69
N VAL A 258 8.98 -17.88 18.40
CA VAL A 258 8.55 -16.54 17.97
C VAL A 258 7.26 -16.21 18.69
N THR A 259 7.40 -15.43 19.75
CA THR A 259 6.26 -15.03 20.55
C THR A 259 5.63 -13.85 19.84
N ILE A 260 4.39 -14.06 19.42
CA ILE A 260 3.60 -13.00 18.81
C ILE A 260 3.34 -11.95 19.88
N LYS A 261 3.80 -10.73 19.63
CA LYS A 261 3.45 -9.59 20.46
C LYS A 261 2.02 -9.20 20.13
N ASP A 262 1.08 -9.50 21.02
CA ASP A 262 -0.22 -8.84 21.02
C ASP A 262 -0.08 -7.51 21.78
N PRO A 263 -0.08 -6.35 21.10
CA PRO A 263 -0.01 -5.05 21.76
C PRO A 263 -1.24 -4.74 22.63
N HIS A 264 -2.24 -5.63 22.65
CA HIS A 264 -3.47 -5.52 23.43
C HIS A 264 -3.58 -6.57 24.54
N LYS A 265 -2.60 -7.47 24.73
CA LYS A 265 -2.59 -8.37 25.89
C LYS A 265 -2.39 -7.52 27.15
N MET A 266 -3.36 -7.54 28.06
CA MET A 266 -3.21 -6.88 29.36
C MET A 266 -2.03 -7.49 30.11
N PRO A 267 -1.25 -6.70 30.86
CA PRO A 267 -0.21 -7.27 31.72
C PRO A 267 -0.84 -8.30 32.64
N GLU A 268 -0.17 -9.45 32.79
CA GLU A 268 -0.62 -10.47 33.73
C GLU A 268 -0.66 -9.85 35.14
N PRO A 269 -1.64 -10.24 35.98
CA PRO A 269 -1.70 -9.79 37.35
C PRO A 269 -0.33 -10.03 38.00
N ARG A 270 0.22 -8.99 38.63
CA ARG A 270 1.38 -9.22 39.51
C ARG A 270 0.82 -9.93 40.74
N ASP A 271 1.27 -11.15 40.97
CA ASP A 271 1.05 -11.87 42.23
C ASP A 271 1.64 -11.09 43.41
#